data_AF-A0A923C255-F1
#
_entry.id   AF-A0A923C255-F1
#
_cell.length_a   1.000
_cell.length_b   1.000
_cell.length_c   1.000
_cell.angle_alpha   90.00
_cell.angle_beta   90.00
_cell.angle_gamma   90.00
#
_symmetry.space_group_name_H-M   'P 1'
#
loop_
_entity.id
_entity.type
_entity.pdbx_description
1 polymer ?
#
loop_
_entity_poly.entity_id
_entity_poly.type
_entity_poly.pdbx_seq_one_letter_code
_entity_poly.pdbx_strand_id
1 'polypeptide(L)'
;DTEALREITKRTRDPKLNPDDKQALRQEWARRAAGLGFDAKALVEQARERGSEGRESPLGSPQRVQETLSALRDSAKLYTRPADTLTTNGLQRITLTPTQLRTEMATASAIRIIGERETSWTRGELVKTALDLGVKGVTADGVEARIGVLVADGRVLEGKSDRLDGRPERFTTPEHVAIERATLANVAAGKGAGQAIIEAAEAPGRLRQVAGTHELNAEQIAAGTLALASKDRTIVIQGVAVPGRRQSFRPSQA
;
A
#
# COMPACT_ATOMS: atom_id res chain seq x y z
N ASP A 1 -40.39 -48.24 12.69
CA ASP A 1 -39.76 -47.62 11.51
C ASP A 1 -38.35 -47.06 11.70
N THR A 2 -38.04 -46.32 12.77
CA THR A 2 -36.68 -45.77 12.99
C THR A 2 -35.59 -46.84 13.21
N GLU A 3 -35.96 -47.97 13.80
CA GLU A 3 -35.04 -49.09 14.07
C GLU A 3 -34.73 -49.90 12.81
N ALA A 4 -35.72 -50.09 11.92
CA ALA A 4 -35.55 -50.72 10.62
C ALA A 4 -34.65 -49.88 9.69
N LEU A 5 -34.82 -48.54 9.70
CA LEU A 5 -33.94 -47.64 8.96
C LEU A 5 -32.49 -47.68 9.48
N ARG A 6 -32.28 -47.76 10.80
CA ARG A 6 -30.94 -47.91 11.39
C ARG A 6 -30.28 -49.23 11.01
N GLU A 7 -31.03 -50.33 10.97
CA GLU A 7 -30.51 -51.64 10.55
C GLU A 7 -30.16 -51.68 9.06
N ILE A 8 -30.98 -51.04 8.20
CA ILE A 8 -30.65 -50.87 6.78
C ILE A 8 -29.37 -50.04 6.65
N THR A 9 -29.23 -48.92 7.36
CA THR A 9 -28.02 -48.08 7.34
C THR A 9 -26.78 -48.82 7.85
N LYS A 10 -26.91 -49.73 8.84
CA LYS A 10 -25.77 -50.55 9.29
C LYS A 10 -25.34 -51.58 8.23
N ARG A 11 -26.30 -52.16 7.49
CA ARG A 11 -26.04 -53.19 6.46
C ARG A 11 -25.54 -52.63 5.14
N THR A 12 -25.90 -51.39 4.78
CA THR A 12 -25.44 -50.73 3.54
C THR A 12 -24.21 -49.86 3.73
N ARG A 13 -23.75 -49.68 4.98
CA ARG A 13 -22.54 -48.94 5.28
C ARG A 13 -21.31 -49.81 5.06
N ASP A 14 -20.32 -49.25 4.36
CA ASP A 14 -19.01 -49.88 4.20
C ASP A 14 -18.39 -50.24 5.57
N PRO A 15 -17.75 -51.42 5.68
CA PRO A 15 -17.05 -51.84 6.89
C PRO A 15 -16.10 -50.74 7.38
N LYS A 16 -16.05 -50.54 8.70
CA LYS A 16 -15.05 -49.64 9.30
C LYS A 16 -13.67 -50.20 8.97
N LEU A 17 -12.84 -49.37 8.34
CA LEU A 17 -11.43 -49.67 8.07
C LEU A 17 -10.75 -50.11 9.38
N ASN A 18 -10.03 -51.23 9.34
CA ASN A 18 -9.28 -51.73 10.50
C ASN A 18 -7.96 -50.93 10.63
N PRO A 19 -7.80 -50.08 11.66
CA PRO A 19 -6.64 -49.20 11.79
C PRO A 19 -5.33 -49.93 12.17
N ASP A 20 -5.40 -51.19 12.58
CA ASP A 20 -4.25 -51.96 13.07
C ASP A 20 -3.36 -52.49 11.94
N ASP A 21 -3.92 -52.70 10.74
CA ASP A 21 -3.16 -53.11 9.56
C ASP A 21 -2.99 -51.96 8.55
N LYS A 22 -2.04 -51.09 8.87
CA LYS A 22 -1.68 -49.93 8.04
C LYS A 22 -1.13 -50.35 6.67
N GLN A 23 -0.59 -51.56 6.52
CA GLN A 23 -0.07 -52.02 5.23
C GLN A 23 -1.20 -52.44 4.30
N ALA A 24 -2.18 -53.20 4.80
CA ALA A 24 -3.37 -53.56 4.05
C ALA A 24 -4.15 -52.32 3.58
N LEU A 25 -4.30 -51.33 4.46
CA LEU A 25 -4.95 -50.05 4.13
C LEU A 25 -4.23 -49.29 3.01
N ARG A 26 -2.90 -49.22 3.04
CA ARG A 26 -2.11 -48.58 1.97
C ARG A 26 -2.27 -49.28 0.63
N GLN A 27 -2.30 -50.61 0.63
CA GLN A 27 -2.49 -51.40 -0.59
C GLN A 27 -3.91 -51.25 -1.15
N GLU A 28 -4.92 -51.21 -0.28
CA GLU A 28 -6.31 -50.97 -0.66
C GLU A 28 -6.49 -49.58 -1.27
N TRP A 29 -5.90 -48.54 -0.66
CA TRP A 29 -5.92 -47.19 -1.21
C TRP A 29 -5.17 -47.08 -2.53
N ALA A 30 -4.02 -47.74 -2.68
CA ALA A 30 -3.30 -47.79 -3.94
C ALA A 30 -4.13 -48.46 -5.05
N ARG A 31 -4.83 -49.56 -4.73
CA ARG A 31 -5.75 -50.22 -5.67
C ARG A 31 -6.95 -49.35 -6.05
N ARG A 32 -7.58 -48.68 -5.08
CA ARG A 32 -8.69 -47.73 -5.35
C ARG A 32 -8.23 -46.55 -6.20
N ALA A 33 -7.07 -45.97 -5.90
CA ALA A 33 -6.48 -44.89 -6.68
C ALA A 33 -6.25 -45.32 -8.14
N ALA A 34 -5.65 -46.50 -8.35
CA ALA A 34 -5.45 -47.04 -9.70
C ALA A 34 -6.76 -47.31 -10.44
N GLY A 35 -7.79 -47.83 -9.76
CA GLY A 35 -9.12 -48.05 -10.34
C GLY A 35 -9.85 -46.77 -10.74
N LEU A 36 -9.48 -45.63 -10.13
CA LEU A 36 -9.98 -44.29 -10.48
C LEU A 36 -9.08 -43.57 -11.50
N GLY A 37 -8.02 -44.23 -12.00
CA GLY A 37 -7.05 -43.60 -12.91
C GLY A 37 -6.16 -42.54 -12.26
N PHE A 38 -6.08 -42.50 -10.92
CA PHE A 38 -5.29 -41.52 -10.19
C PHE A 38 -3.82 -41.97 -10.06
N ASP A 39 -2.94 -41.32 -10.82
CA ASP A 39 -1.48 -41.50 -10.72
C ASP A 39 -0.83 -40.33 -9.97
N ALA A 40 -0.58 -40.55 -8.67
CA ALA A 40 0.06 -39.57 -7.81
C ALA A 40 1.50 -39.23 -8.25
N LYS A 41 2.24 -40.19 -8.84
CA LYS A 41 3.63 -39.98 -9.25
C LYS A 41 3.68 -39.14 -10.50
N ALA A 42 2.84 -39.44 -11.49
CA ALA A 42 2.71 -38.59 -12.68
C ALA A 42 2.25 -37.17 -12.32
N LEU A 43 1.33 -37.01 -11.37
CA LEU A 43 0.87 -35.69 -10.92
C LEU A 43 1.99 -34.89 -10.24
N VAL A 44 2.82 -35.54 -9.43
CA VAL A 44 3.99 -34.92 -8.80
C VAL A 44 5.06 -34.57 -9.82
N GLU A 45 5.33 -35.43 -10.81
CA GLU A 45 6.27 -35.13 -11.89
C GLU A 45 5.77 -33.98 -12.76
N GLN A 46 4.49 -33.97 -13.17
CA GLN A 46 3.89 -32.83 -13.86
C GLN A 46 3.91 -31.54 -13.03
N ALA A 47 3.79 -31.64 -11.70
CA ALA A 47 3.95 -30.48 -10.82
C ALA A 47 5.41 -30.00 -10.73
N ARG A 48 6.37 -30.92 -10.74
CA ARG A 48 7.81 -30.61 -10.79
C ARG A 48 8.21 -29.99 -12.12
N GLU A 49 7.73 -30.54 -13.23
CA GLU A 49 7.96 -30.04 -14.59
C GLU A 49 7.41 -28.62 -14.74
N ARG A 50 6.15 -28.38 -14.33
CA ARG A 50 5.57 -27.02 -14.26
C ARG A 50 6.38 -26.07 -13.37
N GLY A 51 6.99 -26.59 -12.30
CA GLY A 51 7.85 -25.82 -11.39
C GLY A 51 9.26 -25.56 -11.93
N SER A 52 9.76 -26.39 -12.85
CA SER A 52 11.10 -26.27 -13.43
C SER A 52 11.13 -25.50 -14.75
N GLU A 53 10.10 -25.63 -15.60
CA GLU A 53 10.04 -24.99 -16.92
C GLU A 53 9.87 -23.46 -16.85
N GLY A 54 9.47 -22.91 -15.69
CA GLY A 54 9.25 -21.48 -15.49
C GLY A 54 10.37 -20.73 -14.73
N ARG A 55 11.47 -21.38 -14.34
CA ARG A 55 12.54 -20.71 -13.57
C ARG A 55 13.44 -19.90 -14.49
N GLU A 56 13.17 -18.60 -14.56
CA GLU A 56 14.11 -17.65 -15.14
C GLU A 56 15.48 -17.73 -14.44
N SER A 57 16.55 -17.66 -15.22
CA SER A 57 17.90 -17.51 -14.67
C SER A 57 18.15 -16.07 -14.22
N PRO A 58 19.05 -15.84 -13.23
CA PRO A 58 19.53 -14.51 -12.91
C PRO A 58 20.12 -13.80 -14.13
N LEU A 59 20.02 -12.47 -14.16
CA LEU A 59 20.51 -11.63 -15.26
C LEU A 59 22.01 -11.86 -15.50
N GLY A 60 22.80 -12.03 -14.42
CA GLY A 60 24.18 -12.50 -14.47
C GLY A 60 25.21 -11.51 -15.01
N SER A 61 24.79 -10.41 -15.66
CA SER A 61 25.68 -9.35 -16.13
C SER A 61 25.05 -7.96 -16.04
N PRO A 62 25.85 -6.90 -15.83
CA PRO A 62 25.36 -5.53 -15.88
C PRO A 62 24.72 -5.14 -17.21
N GLN A 63 25.21 -5.68 -18.33
CA GLN A 63 24.67 -5.41 -19.67
C GLN A 63 23.22 -5.91 -19.77
N ARG A 64 22.94 -7.14 -19.33
CA ARG A 64 21.57 -7.70 -19.32
C ARG A 64 20.63 -6.95 -18.39
N VAL A 65 21.15 -6.46 -17.26
CA VAL A 65 20.39 -5.55 -16.37
C VAL A 65 20.01 -4.28 -17.13
N GLN A 66 20.96 -3.64 -17.81
CA GLN A 66 20.70 -2.43 -18.59
C GLN A 66 19.71 -2.67 -19.72
N GLU A 67 19.88 -3.74 -20.50
CA GLU A 67 18.96 -4.14 -21.57
C GLU A 67 17.53 -4.33 -21.04
N THR A 68 17.38 -5.04 -19.92
CA THR A 68 16.07 -5.26 -19.28
C THR A 68 15.45 -3.96 -18.79
N LEU A 69 16.25 -3.06 -18.19
CA LEU A 69 15.77 -1.75 -17.74
C LEU A 69 15.38 -0.84 -18.90
N SER A 70 16.14 -0.85 -19.99
CA SER A 70 15.83 -0.06 -21.19
C SER A 70 14.52 -0.55 -21.82
N ALA A 71 14.39 -1.86 -22.06
CA ALA A 71 13.15 -2.44 -22.58
C ALA A 71 11.94 -2.16 -21.66
N LEU A 72 12.17 -2.14 -20.34
CA LEU A 72 11.14 -1.81 -19.38
C LEU A 72 10.71 -0.34 -19.44
N ARG A 73 11.65 0.61 -19.59
CA ARG A 73 11.32 2.03 -19.75
C ARG A 73 10.57 2.31 -21.05
N ASP A 74 10.92 1.58 -22.12
CA ASP A 74 10.27 1.74 -23.42
C ASP A 74 8.84 1.19 -23.41
N SER A 75 8.59 0.13 -22.64
CA SER A 75 7.30 -0.57 -22.60
C SER A 75 6.33 -0.07 -21.53
N ALA A 76 6.81 0.59 -20.47
CA ALA A 76 5.98 1.00 -19.34
C ALA A 76 6.34 2.41 -18.83
N LYS A 77 5.31 3.18 -18.47
CA LYS A 77 5.47 4.48 -17.81
C LYS A 77 5.78 4.29 -16.33
N LEU A 78 7.05 4.05 -16.02
CA LEU A 78 7.51 3.85 -14.66
C LEU A 78 8.09 5.11 -14.03
N TYR A 79 7.74 5.34 -12.77
CA TYR A 79 8.34 6.35 -11.92
C TYR A 79 9.62 5.82 -11.29
N THR A 80 10.76 6.09 -11.95
CA THR A 80 12.09 5.69 -11.45
C THR A 80 12.80 6.87 -10.80
N ARG A 81 13.47 6.62 -9.66
CA ARG A 81 14.40 7.58 -9.05
C ARG A 81 15.85 7.04 -9.17
N PRO A 82 16.87 7.90 -9.32
CA PRO A 82 18.26 7.47 -9.16
C PRO A 82 18.49 6.88 -7.76
N ALA A 83 19.27 5.79 -7.66
CA ALA A 83 19.60 5.12 -6.39
C ALA A 83 18.36 4.84 -5.52
N ASP A 84 17.30 4.34 -6.15
CA ASP A 84 16.00 4.16 -5.53
C ASP A 84 16.05 3.15 -4.37
N THR A 85 15.76 3.64 -3.17
CA THR A 85 15.74 2.87 -1.91
C THR A 85 14.69 1.76 -1.87
N LEU A 86 13.67 1.81 -2.73
CA LEU A 86 12.63 0.78 -2.88
C LEU A 86 13.05 -0.35 -3.83
N THR A 87 14.23 -0.29 -4.42
CA THR A 87 14.71 -1.27 -5.41
C THR A 87 16.10 -1.78 -5.04
N THR A 88 16.43 -2.97 -5.52
CA THR A 88 17.81 -3.45 -5.49
C THR A 88 18.67 -2.54 -6.37
N ASN A 89 19.89 -2.19 -5.95
CA ASN A 89 20.75 -1.24 -6.66
C ASN A 89 22.14 -1.83 -6.97
N GLY A 90 22.85 -1.18 -7.90
CA GLY A 90 24.22 -1.54 -8.25
C GLY A 90 24.37 -2.97 -8.77
N LEU A 91 25.51 -3.60 -8.44
CA LEU A 91 25.86 -4.94 -8.90
C LEU A 91 24.92 -6.03 -8.37
N GLN A 92 24.19 -5.80 -7.28
CA GLN A 92 23.23 -6.77 -6.76
C GLN A 92 22.09 -7.04 -7.75
N ARG A 93 21.81 -6.14 -8.70
CA ARG A 93 20.79 -6.39 -9.75
C ARG A 93 21.11 -7.60 -10.64
N ILE A 94 22.38 -8.01 -10.75
CA ILE A 94 22.75 -9.17 -11.57
C ILE A 94 22.22 -10.49 -10.99
N THR A 95 21.90 -10.52 -9.69
CA THR A 95 21.37 -11.72 -9.03
C THR A 95 19.86 -11.86 -9.21
N LEU A 96 19.18 -10.82 -9.68
CA LEU A 96 17.75 -10.85 -9.94
C LEU A 96 17.46 -11.54 -11.27
N THR A 97 16.33 -12.24 -11.36
CA THR A 97 15.76 -12.63 -12.65
C THR A 97 15.13 -11.42 -13.36
N PRO A 98 14.92 -11.46 -14.69
CA PRO A 98 14.22 -10.40 -15.42
C PRO A 98 12.83 -10.06 -14.84
N THR A 99 12.06 -11.05 -14.40
CA THR A 99 10.75 -10.85 -13.77
C THR A 99 10.87 -10.24 -12.39
N GLN A 100 11.85 -10.66 -11.58
CA GLN A 100 12.10 -10.03 -10.27
C GLN A 100 12.44 -8.54 -10.44
N LEU A 101 13.35 -8.21 -11.36
CA LEU A 101 13.72 -6.82 -11.63
C LEU A 101 12.49 -5.99 -12.06
N ARG A 102 11.69 -6.49 -13.00
CA ARG A 102 10.43 -5.84 -13.42
C ARG A 102 9.46 -5.65 -12.27
N THR A 103 9.31 -6.66 -11.41
CA THR A 103 8.44 -6.62 -10.24
C THR A 103 8.91 -5.58 -9.23
N GLU A 104 10.21 -5.49 -8.95
CA GLU A 104 10.76 -4.45 -8.08
C GLU A 104 10.48 -3.05 -8.63
N MET A 105 10.73 -2.83 -9.92
CA MET A 105 10.51 -1.52 -10.55
C MET A 105 9.03 -1.13 -10.57
N ALA A 106 8.13 -2.07 -10.88
CA ALA A 106 6.68 -1.85 -10.89
C ALA A 106 6.17 -1.56 -9.47
N THR A 107 6.60 -2.33 -8.48
CA THR A 107 6.21 -2.12 -7.06
C THR A 107 6.69 -0.76 -6.56
N ALA A 108 7.94 -0.40 -6.82
CA ALA A 108 8.48 0.90 -6.43
C ALA A 108 7.77 2.07 -7.12
N SER A 109 7.44 1.94 -8.40
CA SER A 109 6.64 2.92 -9.14
C SER A 109 5.22 3.04 -8.56
N ALA A 110 4.57 1.93 -8.24
CA ALA A 110 3.23 1.94 -7.67
C ALA A 110 3.18 2.59 -6.28
N ILE A 111 4.17 2.33 -5.42
CA ILE A 111 4.31 3.01 -4.11
C ILE A 111 4.36 4.52 -4.29
N ARG A 112 5.05 5.03 -5.32
CA ARG A 112 5.12 6.47 -5.61
C ARG A 112 3.81 7.02 -6.10
N ILE A 113 3.19 6.37 -7.08
CA ILE A 113 1.93 6.81 -7.67
C ILE A 113 0.84 6.92 -6.60
N ILE A 114 0.74 5.94 -5.70
CA ILE A 114 -0.20 5.99 -4.60
C ILE A 114 0.23 7.04 -3.57
N GLY A 115 1.52 7.09 -3.25
CA GLY A 115 2.12 8.05 -2.32
C GLY A 115 1.89 9.53 -2.67
N GLU A 116 1.72 9.86 -3.95
CA GLU A 116 1.37 11.22 -4.38
C GLU A 116 -0.01 11.67 -3.90
N ARG A 117 -0.94 10.74 -3.73
CA ARG A 117 -2.35 11.03 -3.41
C ARG A 117 -2.70 10.72 -1.96
N GLU A 118 -2.07 9.68 -1.41
CA GLU A 118 -2.36 9.15 -0.09
C GLU A 118 -1.08 8.88 0.69
N THR A 119 -1.09 9.21 1.99
CA THR A 119 0.05 8.96 2.88
C THR A 119 0.13 7.52 3.40
N SER A 120 -0.92 6.73 3.19
CA SER A 120 -0.97 5.30 3.53
C SER A 120 -1.91 4.58 2.57
N TRP A 121 -1.75 3.27 2.41
CA TRP A 121 -2.51 2.48 1.42
C TRP A 121 -2.67 1.03 1.84
N THR A 122 -3.68 0.36 1.30
CA THR A 122 -3.89 -1.07 1.50
C THR A 122 -3.00 -1.90 0.58
N ARG A 123 -2.83 -3.18 0.90
CA ARG A 123 -2.12 -4.14 0.03
C ARG A 123 -2.78 -4.25 -1.35
N GLY A 124 -4.11 -4.32 -1.39
CA GLY A 124 -4.87 -4.50 -2.63
C GLY A 124 -4.74 -3.31 -3.59
N GLU A 125 -4.77 -2.09 -3.07
CA GLU A 125 -4.52 -0.88 -3.86
C GLU A 125 -3.14 -0.90 -4.50
N LEU A 126 -2.11 -1.26 -3.72
CA LEU A 126 -0.75 -1.32 -4.22
C LEU A 126 -0.56 -2.39 -5.30
N VAL A 127 -1.10 -3.59 -5.10
CA VAL A 127 -1.08 -4.66 -6.10
C VAL A 127 -1.79 -4.23 -7.37
N LYS A 128 -2.99 -3.67 -7.25
CA LYS A 128 -3.76 -3.16 -8.39
C LYS A 128 -2.95 -2.12 -9.17
N THR A 129 -2.42 -1.10 -8.49
CA THR A 129 -1.64 -0.04 -9.15
C THR A 129 -0.38 -0.59 -9.83
N ALA A 130 0.31 -1.57 -9.23
CA ALA A 130 1.48 -2.20 -9.85
C ALA A 130 1.12 -2.98 -11.12
N LEU A 131 -0.03 -3.67 -11.13
CA LEU A 131 -0.51 -4.42 -12.30
C LEU A 131 -1.04 -3.49 -13.40
N ASP A 132 -1.69 -2.38 -13.03
CA ASP A 132 -2.20 -1.36 -13.96
C ASP A 132 -1.07 -0.69 -14.78
N LEU A 133 0.20 -0.81 -14.35
CA LEU A 133 1.37 -0.38 -15.13
C LEU A 133 1.62 -1.23 -16.37
N GLY A 134 0.97 -2.40 -16.51
CA GLY A 134 1.05 -3.26 -17.69
C GLY A 134 2.42 -3.91 -17.90
N VAL A 135 3.25 -3.99 -16.86
CA VAL A 135 4.58 -4.58 -16.97
C VAL A 135 4.47 -6.10 -17.12
N LYS A 136 4.98 -6.63 -18.24
CA LYS A 136 5.00 -8.06 -18.53
C LYS A 136 5.54 -8.85 -17.32
N GLY A 137 4.97 -10.01 -17.02
CA GLY A 137 5.48 -10.96 -16.03
C GLY A 137 5.33 -10.54 -14.56
N VAL A 138 4.89 -9.30 -14.28
CA VAL A 138 4.56 -8.89 -12.90
C VAL A 138 3.26 -9.55 -12.50
N THR A 139 3.25 -10.20 -11.33
CA THR A 139 2.10 -10.90 -10.77
C THR A 139 1.74 -10.35 -9.40
N ALA A 140 0.50 -10.56 -8.95
CA ALA A 140 0.05 -10.18 -7.61
C ALA A 140 0.98 -10.77 -6.54
N ASP A 141 1.23 -12.08 -6.59
CA ASP A 141 2.11 -12.77 -5.65
C ASP A 141 3.54 -12.22 -5.66
N GLY A 142 4.07 -11.85 -6.84
CA GLY A 142 5.39 -11.25 -6.96
C GLY A 142 5.46 -9.88 -6.28
N VAL A 143 4.42 -9.04 -6.47
CA VAL A 143 4.32 -7.73 -5.82
C VAL A 143 4.16 -7.90 -4.31
N GLU A 144 3.33 -8.83 -3.84
CA GLU A 144 3.16 -9.11 -2.41
C GLU A 144 4.45 -9.61 -1.75
N ALA A 145 5.17 -10.53 -2.42
CA ALA A 145 6.48 -10.98 -1.94
C ALA A 145 7.47 -9.82 -1.86
N ARG A 146 7.47 -8.92 -2.86
CA ARG A 146 8.33 -7.74 -2.83
C ARG A 146 7.96 -6.77 -1.70
N ILE A 147 6.68 -6.57 -1.42
CA ILE A 147 6.24 -5.78 -0.26
C ILE A 147 6.78 -6.38 1.03
N GLY A 148 6.73 -7.70 1.19
CA GLY A 148 7.29 -8.39 2.35
C GLY A 148 8.78 -8.12 2.55
N VAL A 149 9.58 -8.13 1.47
CA VAL A 149 11.00 -7.75 1.52
C VAL A 149 11.17 -6.29 1.96
N LEU A 150 10.40 -5.37 1.39
CA LEU A 150 10.48 -3.95 1.73
C LEU A 150 10.07 -3.66 3.18
N VAL A 151 9.12 -4.42 3.73
CA VAL A 151 8.73 -4.34 5.14
C VAL A 151 9.85 -4.85 6.03
N ALA A 152 10.44 -6.00 5.71
CA ALA A 152 11.56 -6.55 6.46
C ALA A 152 12.78 -5.60 6.48
N ASP A 153 13.03 -4.89 5.38
CA ASP A 153 14.09 -3.90 5.25
C ASP A 153 13.73 -2.52 5.84
N GLY A 154 12.52 -2.35 6.41
CA GLY A 154 12.04 -1.09 6.96
C GLY A 154 11.84 0.03 5.92
N ARG A 155 11.76 -0.32 4.64
CA ARG A 155 11.49 0.60 3.52
C ARG A 155 10.00 0.86 3.32
N VAL A 156 9.17 -0.08 3.77
CA VAL A 156 7.73 0.05 3.92
C VAL A 156 7.41 -0.24 5.38
N LEU A 157 6.46 0.49 5.94
CA LEU A 157 6.06 0.38 7.34
C LEU A 157 4.64 -0.15 7.40
N GLU A 158 4.42 -1.11 8.29
CA GLU A 158 3.10 -1.64 8.59
C GLU A 158 2.37 -0.70 9.56
N GLY A 159 1.14 -0.34 9.23
CA GLY A 159 0.26 0.38 10.13
C GLY A 159 -0.15 -0.50 11.31
N LYS A 160 -0.61 0.14 12.39
CA LYS A 160 -1.20 -0.59 13.51
C LYS A 160 -2.44 -1.35 13.01
N SER A 161 -2.59 -2.59 13.49
CA SER A 161 -3.77 -3.41 13.22
C SER A 161 -4.58 -3.56 14.49
N ASP A 162 -5.88 -3.28 14.40
CA ASP A 162 -6.86 -3.59 15.43
C ASP A 162 -7.56 -4.94 15.17
N ARG A 163 -7.13 -5.67 14.13
CA ARG A 163 -7.69 -6.97 13.77
C ARG A 163 -7.22 -8.05 14.73
N LEU A 164 -8.10 -9.01 15.00
CA LEU A 164 -7.80 -10.18 15.84
C LEU A 164 -6.64 -11.03 15.29
N ASP A 165 -6.47 -11.06 13.95
CA ASP A 165 -5.40 -11.80 13.27
C ASP A 165 -4.07 -11.02 13.20
N GLY A 166 -4.02 -9.79 13.72
CA GLY A 166 -2.83 -8.93 13.74
C GLY A 166 -2.35 -8.47 12.37
N ARG A 167 -3.08 -8.75 11.29
CA ARG A 167 -2.64 -8.38 9.93
C ARG A 167 -2.77 -6.88 9.72
N PRO A 168 -1.74 -6.16 9.26
CA PRO A 168 -1.84 -4.73 9.00
C PRO A 168 -2.83 -4.44 7.88
N GLU A 169 -3.70 -3.46 8.08
CA GLU A 169 -4.68 -3.04 7.06
C GLU A 169 -4.08 -2.02 6.10
N ARG A 170 -3.17 -1.18 6.60
CA ARG A 170 -2.54 -0.11 5.84
C ARG A 170 -1.02 -0.18 5.95
N PHE A 171 -0.36 0.29 4.92
CA PHE A 171 1.08 0.42 4.80
C PHE A 171 1.43 1.88 4.50
N THR A 172 2.64 2.31 4.85
CA THR A 172 3.19 3.62 4.50
C THR A 172 4.69 3.52 4.24
N THR A 173 5.35 4.63 3.93
CA THR A 173 6.81 4.70 3.78
C THR A 173 7.43 5.54 4.90
N PRO A 174 8.70 5.29 5.26
CA PRO A 174 9.44 6.14 6.19
C PRO A 174 9.49 7.61 5.73
N GLU A 175 9.50 7.87 4.42
CA GLU A 175 9.47 9.21 3.83
C GLU A 175 8.19 9.96 4.23
N HIS A 176 7.01 9.34 4.09
CA HIS A 176 5.75 9.97 4.50
C HIS A 176 5.68 10.21 6.00
N VAL A 177 6.15 9.27 6.82
CA VAL A 177 6.22 9.44 8.28
C VAL A 177 7.17 10.59 8.66
N ALA A 178 8.29 10.75 7.96
CA ALA A 178 9.21 11.85 8.18
C ALA A 178 8.58 13.21 7.83
N ILE A 179 7.85 13.27 6.71
CA ILE A 179 7.12 14.48 6.28
C ILE A 179 6.04 14.85 7.32
N GLU A 180 5.27 13.88 7.80
CA GLU A 180 4.26 14.10 8.83
C GLU A 180 4.89 14.64 10.12
N ARG A 181 5.94 13.98 10.62
CA ARG A 181 6.66 14.41 11.84
C ARG A 181 7.25 15.80 11.69
N ALA A 182 7.86 16.10 10.54
CA ALA A 182 8.40 17.43 10.25
C ALA A 182 7.29 18.49 10.23
N THR A 183 6.12 18.16 9.66
CA THR A 183 4.96 19.05 9.63
C THR A 183 4.46 19.34 11.04
N LEU A 184 4.28 18.31 11.88
CA LEU A 184 3.87 18.48 13.28
C LEU A 184 4.90 19.28 14.08
N ALA A 185 6.19 19.02 13.87
CA ALA A 185 7.27 19.76 14.52
C ALA A 185 7.26 21.24 14.11
N ASN A 186 7.05 21.54 12.83
CA ASN A 186 6.97 22.92 12.33
C ASN A 186 5.76 23.67 12.89
N VAL A 187 4.61 23.01 13.01
CA VAL A 187 3.41 23.57 13.64
C VAL A 187 3.67 23.83 15.13
N ALA A 188 4.24 22.87 15.85
CA ALA A 188 4.55 23.01 17.27
C ALA A 188 5.56 24.14 17.52
N ALA A 189 6.63 24.22 16.73
CA ALA A 189 7.62 25.28 16.80
C ALA A 189 7.06 26.66 16.40
N GLY A 190 5.96 26.70 15.63
CA GLY A 190 5.27 27.92 15.28
C GLY A 190 4.43 28.51 16.42
N LYS A 191 4.08 27.72 17.43
CA LYS A 191 3.25 28.17 18.56
C LYS A 191 4.00 29.17 19.43
N GLY A 192 3.45 30.37 19.61
CA GLY A 192 4.05 31.47 20.37
C GLY A 192 5.30 32.10 19.76
N ALA A 193 5.73 31.67 18.57
CA ALA A 193 6.92 32.17 17.87
C ALA A 193 6.60 33.19 16.76
N GLY A 194 5.34 33.61 16.65
CA GLY A 194 4.86 34.65 15.75
C GLY A 194 4.89 36.03 16.39
N GLN A 195 4.83 37.06 15.55
CA GLN A 195 4.72 38.44 15.97
C GLN A 195 3.32 38.96 15.65
N ALA A 196 2.58 39.38 16.67
CA ALA A 196 1.30 40.03 16.50
C ALA A 196 1.52 41.38 15.78
N ILE A 197 0.71 41.63 14.74
CA ILE A 197 0.77 42.88 13.96
C ILE A 197 0.09 44.01 14.74
N ILE A 198 -0.97 43.69 15.49
CA ILE A 198 -1.69 44.61 16.37
C ILE A 198 -2.17 43.88 17.63
N GLU A 199 -2.54 44.64 18.66
CA GLU A 199 -3.17 44.10 19.86
C GLU A 199 -4.56 43.55 19.58
N ALA A 200 -4.91 42.43 20.23
CA ALA A 200 -6.17 41.72 19.99
C ALA A 200 -7.41 42.58 20.26
N ALA A 201 -7.32 43.49 21.24
CA ALA A 201 -8.42 44.41 21.58
C ALA A 201 -8.67 45.45 20.49
N GLU A 202 -7.65 45.83 19.71
CA GLU A 202 -7.76 46.85 18.66
C GLU A 202 -8.24 46.26 17.32
N ALA A 203 -8.04 44.96 17.11
CA ALA A 203 -8.29 44.31 15.82
C ALA A 203 -9.74 44.42 15.32
N PRO A 204 -10.80 44.23 16.13
CA PRO A 204 -12.18 44.37 15.66
C PRO A 204 -12.54 45.78 15.18
N GLY A 205 -11.94 46.81 15.78
CA GLY A 205 -12.13 48.21 15.39
C GLY A 205 -11.48 48.48 14.04
N ARG A 206 -10.20 48.09 13.88
CA ARG A 206 -9.47 48.30 12.63
C ARG A 206 -10.05 47.50 11.46
N LEU A 207 -10.49 46.26 11.70
CA LEU A 207 -11.11 45.43 10.66
C LEU A 207 -12.38 46.09 10.10
N ARG A 208 -13.24 46.63 10.98
CA ARG A 208 -14.46 47.35 10.56
C ARG A 208 -14.13 48.65 9.83
N GLN A 209 -13.12 49.38 10.29
CA GLN A 209 -12.68 50.60 9.62
C GLN A 209 -12.19 50.33 8.19
N VAL A 210 -11.39 49.27 8.00
CA VAL A 210 -10.86 48.89 6.68
C VAL A 210 -11.94 48.29 5.78
N ALA A 211 -12.91 47.55 6.34
CA ALA A 211 -14.02 46.99 5.56
C ALA A 211 -14.96 48.06 4.98
N GLY A 212 -14.96 49.27 5.56
CA GLY A 212 -15.69 50.42 5.07
C GLY A 212 -17.20 50.15 5.03
N THR A 213 -17.77 50.03 3.83
CA THR A 213 -19.19 49.75 3.61
C THR A 213 -19.57 48.28 3.69
N HIS A 214 -18.60 47.37 3.76
CA HIS A 214 -18.86 45.93 3.86
C HIS A 214 -19.06 45.54 5.32
N GLU A 215 -20.25 45.05 5.65
CA GLU A 215 -20.54 44.56 7.00
C GLU A 215 -19.85 43.21 7.21
N LEU A 216 -18.89 43.18 8.15
CA LEU A 216 -18.22 41.94 8.56
C LEU A 216 -19.07 41.25 9.63
N ASN A 217 -19.36 39.97 9.42
CA ASN A 217 -20.02 39.17 10.45
C ASN A 217 -19.05 38.82 11.60
N ALA A 218 -19.59 38.29 12.70
CA ALA A 218 -18.81 37.96 13.89
C ALA A 218 -17.67 36.96 13.61
N GLU A 219 -17.90 35.98 12.73
CA GLU A 219 -16.90 34.96 12.36
C GLU A 219 -15.74 35.56 11.55
N GLN A 220 -16.03 36.48 10.64
CA GLN A 220 -15.04 37.21 9.85
C GLN A 220 -14.19 38.13 10.73
N ILE A 221 -14.80 38.80 11.71
CA ILE A 221 -14.08 39.61 12.69
C ILE A 221 -13.20 38.74 13.58
N ALA A 222 -13.69 37.58 14.05
CA ALA A 222 -12.90 36.64 14.84
C ALA A 222 -11.71 36.09 14.04
N ALA A 223 -11.94 35.69 12.79
CA ALA A 223 -10.90 35.22 11.88
C ALA A 223 -9.82 36.29 11.60
N GLY A 224 -10.24 37.53 11.30
CA GLY A 224 -9.31 38.64 11.09
C GLY A 224 -8.55 39.01 12.37
N THR A 225 -9.20 38.94 13.53
CA THR A 225 -8.56 39.18 14.83
C THR A 225 -7.49 38.13 15.11
N LEU A 226 -7.80 36.85 14.87
CA LEU A 226 -6.83 35.76 14.97
C LEU A 226 -5.66 35.98 14.00
N ALA A 227 -5.91 36.42 12.77
CA ALA A 227 -4.87 36.71 11.78
C ALA A 227 -3.91 37.83 12.17
N LEU A 228 -4.43 38.89 12.79
CA LEU A 228 -3.65 40.09 13.06
C LEU A 228 -3.02 40.11 14.44
N ALA A 229 -3.61 39.43 15.42
CA ALA A 229 -3.19 39.50 16.82
C ALA A 229 -2.61 38.19 17.37
N SER A 230 -2.62 37.10 16.59
CA SER A 230 -2.02 35.85 17.04
C SER A 230 -0.50 35.99 17.22
N LYS A 231 0.01 35.33 18.26
CA LYS A 231 1.45 35.13 18.49
C LYS A 231 1.93 33.80 17.92
N ASP A 232 1.10 33.09 17.17
CA ASP A 232 1.47 31.86 16.48
C ASP A 232 1.89 32.19 15.03
N ARG A 233 2.96 31.55 14.53
CA ARG A 233 3.39 31.71 13.12
C ARG A 233 2.43 31.04 12.12
N THR A 234 1.61 30.12 12.60
CA THR A 234 0.67 29.37 11.77
C THR A 234 -0.66 29.36 12.47
N ILE A 235 -1.69 29.80 11.75
CA ILE A 235 -3.07 29.78 12.19
C ILE A 235 -3.91 29.15 11.09
N VAL A 236 -4.98 28.48 11.48
CA VAL A 236 -5.92 27.86 10.54
C VAL A 236 -7.23 28.61 10.64
N ILE A 237 -7.71 29.13 9.51
CA ILE A 237 -9.01 29.78 9.37
C ILE A 237 -9.80 28.97 8.36
N GLN A 238 -10.93 28.41 8.77
CA GLN A 238 -11.81 27.64 7.90
C GLN A 238 -12.97 28.52 7.42
N GLY A 239 -13.09 28.68 6.11
CA GLY A 239 -14.23 29.37 5.49
C GLY A 239 -15.16 28.38 4.80
N VAL A 240 -16.47 28.59 4.89
CA VAL A 240 -17.46 27.87 4.09
C VAL A 240 -17.71 28.66 2.81
N ALA A 241 -17.40 28.08 1.65
CA ALA A 241 -17.75 28.70 0.38
C ALA A 241 -19.25 28.49 0.12
N VAL A 242 -20.05 29.54 0.34
CA VAL A 242 -21.45 29.54 -0.13
C VAL A 242 -21.43 29.76 -1.65
N PRO A 243 -22.11 28.92 -2.46
CA PRO A 243 -22.23 29.16 -3.89
C PRO A 243 -22.80 30.57 -4.14
N GLY A 244 -22.02 31.43 -4.80
CA GLY A 244 -22.47 32.76 -5.22
C GLY A 244 -21.80 34.00 -4.60
N ARG A 245 -20.84 33.90 -3.66
CA ARG A 245 -20.10 35.08 -3.18
C ARG A 245 -18.58 34.93 -3.27
N ARG A 246 -17.98 35.60 -4.26
CA ARG A 246 -16.54 35.82 -4.38
C ARG A 246 -16.10 36.89 -3.38
N GLN A 247 -15.87 36.55 -2.11
CA GLN A 247 -15.20 37.44 -1.15
C GLN A 247 -14.88 36.64 0.13
N SER A 248 -13.74 35.95 0.17
CA SER A 248 -13.16 35.50 1.47
C SER A 248 -11.73 35.96 1.69
N PHE A 249 -10.98 36.33 0.64
CA PHE A 249 -9.66 36.92 0.79
C PHE A 249 -9.38 37.90 -0.36
N ARG A 250 -9.25 39.18 -0.05
CA ARG A 250 -8.57 40.17 -0.91
C ARG A 250 -7.42 40.76 -0.09
N PRO A 251 -6.15 40.48 -0.43
CA PRO A 251 -5.05 41.22 0.17
C PRO A 251 -5.08 42.66 -0.35
N SER A 252 -4.93 43.64 0.55
CA SER A 252 -4.73 45.03 0.18
C SER A 252 -3.40 45.13 -0.58
N GLN A 253 -3.45 45.54 -1.85
CA GLN A 253 -2.25 46.02 -2.52
C GLN A 253 -1.89 47.39 -1.91
N ALA A 254 -0.66 47.50 -1.44
CA ALA A 254 -0.01 48.77 -1.16
C ALA A 254 0.55 49.36 -2.47
#